data_AF-A0A2V5M8J4-F1
#
_entry.id   AF-A0A2V5M8J4-F1
#
_cell.length_a   1.000
_cell.length_b   1.000
_cell.length_c   1.000
_cell.angle_alpha   90.00
_cell.angle_beta   90.00
_cell.angle_gamma   90.00
#
_symmetry.space_group_name_H-M   'P 1'
#
loop_
_entity.id
_entity.type
_entity.pdbx_description
1 polymer ?
#
loop_
_entity_poly.entity_id
_entity_poly.type
_entity_poly.pdbx_seq_one_letter_code
_entity_poly.pdbx_strand_id
1 'polypeptide(L)'
;MTFFDVITRGLKRRPIRTGLTLLGIAVGIAAVVALIGLSRGLVASWTAGMKSRGTEIVVHNMRGSLTPKPFPAATRDRVAHLPGVTATCMILVDLMSVENAELMIVSGREWGCFAWENLKLVSGRMPKDQMERAVLLGTTAADVLKKKVGDTVQIETEELTVVGIVEGGAFVENGSIILSLPLLQQITGNQDKISAIDVRVAAGTNDAEIRRLCEEMSRLIPEAHADPAGEHLAHTEGYRVINAMSWGTSLLAILVGVLGVTNTML
;
A
#
# COMPACT_ATOMS: atom_id res chain seq x y z
N MET A 1 -15.99 19.30 -55.29
CA MET A 1 -14.86 18.75 -54.51
C MET A 1 -15.02 19.23 -53.09
N THR A 2 -15.35 18.33 -52.17
CA THR A 2 -15.51 18.71 -50.76
C THR A 2 -14.12 18.85 -50.14
N PHE A 3 -13.96 19.77 -49.19
CA PHE A 3 -12.69 20.03 -48.50
C PHE A 3 -12.06 18.75 -47.90
N PHE A 4 -12.91 17.81 -47.49
CA PHE A 4 -12.54 16.49 -46.98
C PHE A 4 -11.81 15.59 -48.01
N ASP A 5 -12.17 15.67 -49.30
CA ASP A 5 -11.51 14.88 -50.35
C ASP A 5 -10.06 15.31 -50.58
N VAL A 6 -9.76 16.61 -50.42
CA VAL A 6 -8.40 17.14 -50.59
C VAL A 6 -7.50 16.68 -49.45
N ILE A 7 -8.00 16.70 -48.21
CA ILE A 7 -7.25 16.27 -47.01
C ILE A 7 -6.94 14.77 -47.08
N THR A 8 -7.94 13.94 -47.38
CA THR A 8 -7.78 12.48 -47.43
C THR A 8 -6.85 12.03 -48.57
N ARG A 9 -6.88 12.69 -49.73
CA ARG A 9 -5.88 12.47 -50.80
C ARG A 9 -4.47 12.90 -50.39
N GLY A 10 -4.34 13.99 -49.64
CA GLY A 10 -3.07 14.47 -49.11
C GLY A 10 -2.41 13.45 -48.17
N LEU A 11 -3.18 12.90 -47.24
CA LEU A 11 -2.73 11.84 -46.32
C LEU A 11 -2.33 10.55 -47.06
N LYS A 12 -3.12 10.13 -48.06
CA LYS A 12 -2.82 8.92 -48.85
C LYS A 12 -1.61 9.06 -49.78
N ARG A 13 -1.17 10.29 -50.10
CA ARG A 13 -0.01 10.54 -50.97
C ARG A 13 1.34 10.31 -50.31
N ARG A 14 1.42 10.36 -48.97
CA ARG A 14 2.67 10.16 -48.22
C ARG A 14 2.45 9.16 -47.07
N PRO A 15 2.11 7.90 -47.39
CA PRO A 15 1.63 6.92 -46.41
C PRO A 15 2.65 6.60 -45.32
N ILE A 16 3.95 6.60 -45.64
CA ILE A 16 5.02 6.33 -44.67
C ILE A 16 5.14 7.46 -43.65
N ARG A 17 5.16 8.72 -44.10
CA ARG A 17 5.28 9.89 -43.22
C ARG A 17 4.05 10.03 -42.32
N THR A 18 2.86 9.89 -42.90
CA THR A 18 1.60 9.89 -42.15
C THR A 18 1.49 8.70 -41.19
N GLY A 19 2.00 7.53 -41.58
CA GLY A 19 2.05 6.35 -40.72
C GLY A 19 2.96 6.54 -39.51
N LEU A 20 4.18 7.07 -39.71
CA LEU A 20 5.12 7.33 -38.61
C LEU A 20 4.59 8.36 -37.62
N THR A 21 3.91 9.43 -38.07
CA THR A 21 3.32 10.43 -37.16
C THR A 21 2.17 9.87 -36.36
N LEU A 22 1.25 9.15 -37.01
CA LEU A 22 0.15 8.47 -36.32
C LEU A 22 0.67 7.48 -35.28
N LEU A 23 1.71 6.72 -35.62
CA LEU A 23 2.31 5.73 -34.73
C LEU A 23 2.98 6.40 -33.52
N GLY A 24 3.75 7.48 -33.73
CA GLY A 24 4.37 8.24 -32.64
C GLY A 24 3.34 8.84 -31.68
N ILE A 25 2.26 9.43 -32.21
CA ILE A 25 1.16 9.97 -31.41
C ILE A 25 0.44 8.85 -30.65
N ALA A 26 0.13 7.74 -31.33
CA ALA A 26 -0.57 6.60 -30.72
C ALA A 26 0.22 5.99 -29.57
N VAL A 27 1.53 5.77 -29.75
CA VAL A 27 2.41 5.22 -28.70
C VAL A 27 2.50 6.19 -27.52
N GLY A 28 2.63 7.50 -27.76
CA GLY A 28 2.66 8.50 -26.71
C GLY A 28 1.38 8.53 -25.87
N ILE A 29 0.21 8.55 -26.53
CA ILE A 29 -1.09 8.52 -25.84
C ILE A 29 -1.28 7.20 -25.08
N ALA A 30 -0.93 6.07 -25.70
CA ALA A 30 -1.06 4.75 -25.08
C ALA A 30 -0.21 4.64 -23.80
N ALA A 31 1.02 5.15 -23.80
CA ALA A 31 1.89 5.14 -22.63
C ALA A 31 1.30 5.96 -21.47
N VAL A 32 0.75 7.15 -21.74
CA VAL A 32 0.13 8.00 -20.71
C VAL A 32 -1.13 7.33 -20.14
N VAL A 33 -2.00 6.82 -21.00
CA VAL A 33 -3.24 6.14 -20.57
C VAL A 33 -2.91 4.89 -19.74
N ALA A 34 -1.91 4.11 -20.16
CA ALA A 34 -1.45 2.94 -19.42
C ALA A 34 -0.94 3.30 -18.02
N LEU A 35 -0.12 4.36 -17.90
CA LEU A 35 0.41 4.80 -16.61
C LEU A 35 -0.69 5.30 -15.66
N ILE A 36 -1.63 6.10 -16.18
CA ILE A 36 -2.79 6.59 -15.39
C ILE A 36 -3.67 5.41 -14.97
N GLY A 37 -3.90 4.46 -15.88
CA GLY A 37 -4.67 3.24 -15.59
C GLY A 37 -4.02 2.38 -14.51
N LEU A 38 -2.70 2.19 -14.58
CA LEU A 38 -1.93 1.45 -13.58
C LEU A 38 -2.01 2.12 -12.20
N SER A 39 -1.83 3.45 -12.15
CA SER A 39 -1.92 4.24 -10.92
C SER A 39 -3.30 4.13 -10.27
N ARG A 40 -4.37 4.34 -11.05
CA ARG A 40 -5.75 4.21 -10.56
C ARG A 40 -6.09 2.78 -10.16
N GLY A 41 -5.62 1.79 -10.91
CA GLY A 41 -5.81 0.38 -10.61
C GLY A 41 -5.15 -0.02 -9.30
N LEU A 42 -3.94 0.48 -9.04
CA LEU A 42 -3.23 0.26 -7.79
C LEU A 42 -4.00 0.86 -6.59
N VAL A 43 -4.46 2.12 -6.71
CA VAL A 43 -5.26 2.77 -5.66
C VAL A 43 -6.57 2.02 -5.42
N ALA A 44 -7.30 1.64 -6.48
CA ALA A 44 -8.57 0.93 -6.36
C ALA A 44 -8.42 -0.46 -5.74
N SER A 45 -7.40 -1.22 -6.15
CA SER A 45 -7.07 -2.53 -5.57
C SER A 45 -6.74 -2.40 -4.08
N TRP A 46 -6.01 -1.34 -3.71
CA TRP A 46 -5.66 -1.06 -2.33
C TRP A 46 -6.86 -0.70 -1.44
N THR A 47 -7.73 0.18 -1.92
CA THR A 47 -8.97 0.54 -1.21
C THR A 47 -9.90 -0.67 -1.06
N ALA A 48 -9.98 -1.54 -2.09
CA ALA A 48 -10.74 -2.78 -2.01
C ALA A 48 -10.15 -3.73 -0.96
N GLY A 49 -8.83 -3.89 -0.94
CA GLY A 49 -8.12 -4.73 0.03
C GLY A 49 -8.30 -4.27 1.48
N MET A 50 -8.37 -2.96 1.74
CA MET A 50 -8.60 -2.46 3.11
C MET A 50 -10.08 -2.49 3.53
N LYS A 51 -11.02 -2.22 2.62
CA LYS A 51 -12.46 -2.42 2.92
C LYS A 51 -12.80 -3.88 3.22
N SER A 52 -12.12 -4.84 2.57
CA SER A 52 -12.29 -6.26 2.89
C SER A 52 -11.73 -6.66 4.26
N ARG A 53 -10.94 -5.79 4.91
CA ARG A 53 -10.30 -6.06 6.22
C ARG A 53 -11.14 -5.62 7.43
N GLY A 54 -12.32 -5.03 7.23
CA GLY A 54 -13.16 -4.53 8.32
C GLY A 54 -12.39 -3.62 9.30
N THR A 55 -11.47 -2.83 8.73
CA THR A 55 -10.73 -1.77 9.42
C THR A 55 -11.19 -0.48 8.78
N GLU A 56 -11.69 0.45 9.57
CA GLU A 56 -12.26 1.70 9.05
C GLU A 56 -11.38 2.91 9.34
N ILE A 57 -10.53 2.84 10.38
CA ILE A 57 -9.60 3.92 10.76
C ILE A 57 -8.24 3.32 11.12
N VAL A 58 -7.16 3.97 10.70
CA VAL A 58 -5.78 3.64 11.06
C VAL A 58 -5.14 4.82 11.77
N VAL A 59 -4.78 4.63 13.04
CA VAL A 59 -4.03 5.62 13.82
C VAL A 59 -2.54 5.31 13.69
N HIS A 60 -1.73 6.24 13.22
CA HIS A 60 -0.31 6.01 12.99
C HIS A 60 0.50 7.30 13.22
N ASN A 61 1.81 7.18 13.42
CA ASN A 61 2.69 8.35 13.56
C ASN A 61 3.62 8.48 12.36
N MET A 62 3.16 9.15 11.30
CA MET A 62 3.99 9.43 10.10
C MET A 62 4.60 10.84 10.11
N ARG A 63 4.65 11.53 11.25
CA ARG A 63 5.18 12.91 11.30
C ARG A 63 6.64 12.96 10.86
N GLY A 64 6.85 13.52 9.66
CA GLY A 64 8.17 13.82 9.09
C GLY A 64 9.01 12.60 8.70
N SER A 65 8.39 11.44 8.41
CA SER A 65 9.10 10.22 8.01
C SER A 65 8.31 9.43 6.95
N LEU A 66 9.03 8.68 6.11
CA LEU A 66 8.44 7.72 5.16
C LEU A 66 7.94 6.43 5.86
N THR A 67 8.41 6.17 7.09
CA THR A 67 7.97 5.04 7.93
C THR A 67 7.26 5.54 9.19
N PRO A 68 6.19 4.85 9.63
CA PRO A 68 5.52 5.21 10.88
C PRO A 68 6.49 5.02 12.07
N LYS A 69 6.67 6.06 12.88
CA LYS A 69 7.53 6.02 14.07
C LYS A 69 6.81 5.25 15.19
N PRO A 70 7.51 4.37 15.92
CA PRO A 70 6.92 3.70 17.07
C PRO A 70 6.51 4.72 18.17
N PHE A 71 5.33 4.52 18.75
CA PHE A 71 4.77 5.28 19.86
C PHE A 71 4.26 4.32 20.95
N PRO A 72 4.02 4.80 22.19
CA PRO A 72 3.64 3.91 23.30
C PRO A 72 2.34 3.13 23.04
N ALA A 73 2.35 1.84 23.36
CA ALA A 73 1.18 0.97 23.23
C ALA A 73 0.00 1.44 24.09
N ALA A 74 0.26 2.10 25.22
CA ALA A 74 -0.75 2.69 26.09
C ALA A 74 -1.66 3.71 25.38
N THR A 75 -1.22 4.29 24.27
CA THR A 75 -2.03 5.18 23.43
C THR A 75 -3.28 4.49 22.89
N ARG A 76 -3.23 3.16 22.69
CA ARG A 76 -4.38 2.35 22.26
C ARG A 76 -5.57 2.49 23.20
N ASP A 77 -5.36 2.51 24.51
CA ASP A 77 -6.48 2.57 25.47
C ASP A 77 -7.25 3.89 25.33
N ARG A 78 -6.57 4.97 24.99
CA ARG A 78 -7.21 6.28 24.75
C ARG A 78 -8.14 6.25 23.54
N VAL A 79 -7.78 5.45 22.52
CA VAL A 79 -8.61 5.24 21.32
C VAL A 79 -9.76 4.28 21.61
N ALA A 80 -9.49 3.19 22.34
CA ALA A 80 -10.45 2.13 22.61
C ALA A 80 -11.66 2.59 23.43
N HIS A 81 -11.51 3.63 24.26
CA HIS A 81 -12.60 4.19 25.08
C HIS A 81 -13.47 5.21 24.32
N LEU A 82 -13.19 5.52 23.06
CA LEU A 82 -14.00 6.49 22.32
C LEU A 82 -15.36 5.94 21.89
N PRO A 83 -16.42 6.75 21.98
CA PRO A 83 -17.74 6.34 21.50
C PRO A 83 -17.70 6.06 19.99
N GLY A 84 -18.24 4.91 19.59
CA GLY A 84 -18.27 4.47 18.19
C GLY A 84 -17.12 3.54 17.79
N VAL A 85 -16.12 3.33 18.65
CA VAL A 85 -15.08 2.30 18.48
C VAL A 85 -15.59 0.96 19.00
N THR A 86 -15.60 -0.06 18.13
CA THR A 86 -16.06 -1.42 18.45
C THR A 86 -14.88 -2.33 18.81
N ALA A 87 -13.74 -2.17 18.13
CA ALA A 87 -12.53 -2.94 18.41
C ALA A 87 -11.28 -2.16 18.01
N THR A 88 -10.14 -2.50 18.62
CA THR A 88 -8.82 -1.98 18.27
C THR A 88 -7.84 -3.13 18.14
N CYS A 89 -6.86 -3.00 17.26
CA CYS A 89 -5.73 -3.91 17.14
C CYS A 89 -4.42 -3.11 17.08
N MET A 90 -3.46 -3.49 17.91
CA MET A 90 -2.12 -2.92 17.88
C MET A 90 -1.26 -3.58 16.80
N ILE A 91 -0.55 -2.74 16.04
CA ILE A 91 0.35 -3.19 14.98
C ILE A 91 1.70 -2.48 15.14
N LEU A 92 2.77 -3.26 15.00
CA LEU A 92 4.12 -2.76 14.80
C LEU A 92 4.54 -3.13 13.38
N VAL A 93 4.98 -2.14 12.62
CA VAL A 93 5.50 -2.28 11.27
C VAL A 93 6.91 -1.75 11.30
N ASP A 94 7.83 -2.56 10.80
CA ASP A 94 9.22 -2.19 10.65
C ASP A 94 9.70 -2.56 9.24
N LEU A 95 10.71 -1.83 8.77
CA LEU A 95 11.25 -1.94 7.43
C LEU A 95 12.73 -2.31 7.54
N MET A 96 13.06 -3.56 7.22
CA MET A 96 14.39 -4.11 7.45
C MET A 96 14.83 -5.01 6.30
N SER A 97 16.13 -5.30 6.25
CA SER A 97 16.65 -6.33 5.35
C SER A 97 16.40 -7.70 5.96
N VAL A 98 15.92 -8.63 5.13
CA VAL A 98 15.67 -10.02 5.52
C VAL A 98 16.34 -10.92 4.50
N GLU A 99 17.40 -11.62 4.94
CA GLU A 99 18.22 -12.49 4.09
C GLU A 99 18.66 -11.83 2.77
N ASN A 100 18.09 -12.26 1.64
CA ASN A 100 18.42 -11.78 0.30
C ASN A 100 17.58 -10.57 -0.13
N ALA A 101 16.59 -10.17 0.67
CA ALA A 101 15.76 -9.00 0.43
C ALA A 101 16.35 -7.78 1.17
N GLU A 102 16.78 -6.78 0.41
CA GLU A 102 17.36 -5.55 0.98
C GLU A 102 16.34 -4.74 1.79
N LEU A 103 15.06 -4.78 1.39
CA LEU A 103 14.00 -4.02 2.04
C LEU A 103 12.71 -4.83 2.04
N MET A 104 12.28 -5.26 3.22
CA MET A 104 11.05 -6.00 3.42
C MET A 104 10.27 -5.43 4.60
N ILE A 105 8.94 -5.43 4.47
CA ILE A 105 8.03 -5.04 5.54
C ILE A 105 7.88 -6.23 6.48
N VAL A 106 8.15 -6.00 7.75
CA VAL A 106 7.92 -6.96 8.83
C VAL A 106 6.85 -6.39 9.76
N SER A 107 5.75 -7.11 9.92
CA SER A 107 4.57 -6.67 10.66
C SER A 107 4.26 -7.59 11.83
N GLY A 108 4.26 -7.03 13.03
CA GLY A 108 3.83 -7.64 14.28
C GLY A 108 2.39 -7.25 14.57
N ARG A 109 1.50 -8.22 14.74
CA ARG A 109 0.08 -8.00 15.05
C ARG A 109 -0.26 -8.46 16.45
N GLU A 110 -1.08 -7.68 17.15
CA GLU A 110 -1.61 -8.05 18.47
C GLU A 110 -2.28 -9.42 18.42
N TRP A 111 -1.96 -10.28 19.39
CA TRP A 111 -2.49 -11.63 19.43
C TRP A 111 -4.02 -11.65 19.60
N GLY A 112 -4.71 -12.48 18.81
CA GLY A 112 -6.17 -12.64 18.91
C GLY A 112 -6.98 -11.43 18.42
N CYS A 113 -6.34 -10.41 17.86
CA CYS A 113 -7.05 -9.28 17.28
C CYS A 113 -7.65 -9.64 15.90
N PHE A 114 -8.62 -8.85 15.44
CA PHE A 114 -9.31 -9.09 14.17
C PHE A 114 -8.40 -9.00 12.93
N ALA A 115 -7.21 -8.39 13.03
CA ALA A 115 -6.29 -8.31 11.91
C ALA A 115 -5.80 -9.70 11.44
N TRP A 116 -5.85 -10.72 12.30
CA TRP A 116 -5.53 -12.11 11.91
C TRP A 116 -6.64 -12.78 11.09
N GLU A 117 -7.90 -12.40 11.31
CA GLU A 117 -9.06 -12.99 10.63
C GLU A 117 -9.09 -12.69 9.13
N ASN A 118 -8.47 -11.57 8.74
CA ASN A 118 -8.41 -11.13 7.35
C ASN A 118 -7.32 -11.84 6.54
N LEU A 119 -6.46 -12.64 7.19
CA LEU A 119 -5.41 -13.38 6.50
C LEU A 119 -5.97 -14.69 6.00
N LYS A 120 -6.11 -14.81 4.68
CA LYS A 120 -6.52 -16.06 4.06
C LYS A 120 -5.32 -17.00 3.98
N LEU A 121 -5.40 -18.12 4.68
CA LEU A 121 -4.37 -19.14 4.65
C LEU A 121 -4.33 -19.82 3.28
N VAL A 122 -3.17 -19.78 2.62
CA VAL A 122 -2.91 -20.44 1.34
C VAL A 122 -2.29 -21.82 1.57
N SER A 123 -1.34 -21.91 2.49
CA SER A 123 -0.66 -23.15 2.85
C SER A 123 -0.16 -23.12 4.30
N GLY A 124 -0.03 -24.29 4.92
CA GLY A 124 0.47 -24.44 6.29
C GLY A 124 -0.61 -24.23 7.33
N ARG A 125 -0.33 -23.40 8.34
CA ARG A 125 -1.23 -23.07 9.45
C ARG A 125 -0.96 -21.67 10.00
N MET A 126 -1.89 -21.16 10.79
CA MET A 126 -1.64 -20.00 11.64
C MET A 126 -0.71 -20.35 12.82
N PRO A 127 -0.01 -19.37 13.41
CA PRO A 127 0.67 -19.55 14.68
C PRO A 127 -0.32 -20.01 15.78
N LYS A 128 0.18 -20.74 16.77
CA LYS A 128 -0.62 -21.34 17.86
C LYS A 128 -0.69 -20.46 19.09
N ASP A 129 0.36 -19.70 19.35
CA ASP A 129 0.47 -18.80 20.50
C ASP A 129 1.30 -17.56 20.15
N GLN A 130 1.21 -16.56 21.02
CA GLN A 130 1.84 -15.25 20.81
C GLN A 130 3.37 -15.25 20.91
N MET A 131 4.00 -16.29 21.43
CA MET A 131 5.46 -16.40 21.58
C MET A 131 6.04 -17.55 20.74
N GLU A 132 5.23 -18.24 19.94
CA GLU A 132 5.70 -19.25 19.01
C GLU A 132 6.72 -18.59 18.07
N ARG A 133 7.92 -19.16 17.94
CA ARG A 133 8.97 -18.69 17.00
C ARG A 133 8.58 -19.03 15.56
N ALA A 134 7.51 -18.41 15.12
CA ALA A 134 6.80 -18.71 13.89
C ALA A 134 6.46 -17.42 13.14
N VAL A 135 6.58 -17.49 11.82
CA VAL A 135 6.18 -16.41 10.92
C VAL A 135 5.19 -16.93 9.88
N LEU A 136 4.36 -16.01 9.42
CA LEU A 136 3.59 -16.14 8.21
C LEU A 136 4.25 -15.30 7.12
N LEU A 137 4.37 -15.84 5.92
CA LEU A 137 4.82 -15.09 4.76
C LEU A 137 3.62 -14.71 3.91
N GLY A 138 3.56 -13.46 3.47
CA GLY A 138 2.71 -13.10 2.35
C GLY A 138 3.11 -13.87 1.08
N THR A 139 2.18 -14.09 0.16
CA THR A 139 2.44 -14.83 -1.09
C THR A 139 3.64 -14.29 -1.86
N THR A 140 3.72 -12.98 -2.07
CA THR A 140 4.85 -12.31 -2.73
C THR A 140 6.14 -12.41 -1.88
N ALA A 141 6.04 -12.28 -0.56
CA ALA A 141 7.21 -12.40 0.33
C ALA A 141 7.83 -13.81 0.26
N ALA A 142 6.98 -14.85 0.23
CA ALA A 142 7.42 -16.24 0.08
C ALA A 142 8.15 -16.46 -1.25
N ASP A 143 7.65 -15.88 -2.34
CA ASP A 143 8.28 -15.96 -3.67
C ASP A 143 9.63 -15.22 -3.72
N VAL A 144 9.71 -14.02 -3.13
CA VAL A 144 10.93 -13.20 -3.10
C VAL A 144 12.02 -13.87 -2.26
N LEU A 145 11.68 -14.36 -1.07
CA LEU A 145 12.61 -15.06 -0.19
C LEU A 145 12.88 -16.51 -0.65
N LYS A 146 12.08 -17.01 -1.59
CA LYS A 146 12.10 -18.40 -2.08
C LYS A 146 11.93 -19.42 -0.94
N LYS A 147 11.05 -19.11 0.01
CA LYS A 147 10.76 -19.92 1.19
C LYS A 147 9.41 -20.61 1.08
N LYS A 148 9.28 -21.76 1.75
CA LYS A 148 8.06 -22.55 1.86
C LYS A 148 7.74 -22.81 3.32
N VAL A 149 6.53 -23.31 3.56
CA VAL A 149 6.13 -23.78 4.89
C VAL A 149 7.10 -24.88 5.36
N GLY A 150 7.65 -24.70 6.56
CA GLY A 150 8.65 -25.58 7.16
C GLY A 150 10.08 -25.05 7.05
N ASP A 151 10.36 -24.11 6.16
CA ASP A 151 11.66 -23.44 6.10
C ASP A 151 11.83 -22.45 7.26
N THR A 152 13.06 -22.00 7.50
CA THR A 152 13.34 -20.93 8.45
C THR A 152 13.66 -19.62 7.72
N VAL A 153 13.33 -18.51 8.37
CA VAL A 153 13.72 -17.16 7.95
C VAL A 153 14.50 -16.51 9.08
N GLN A 154 15.62 -15.89 8.72
CA GLN A 154 16.40 -15.10 9.66
C GLN A 154 15.92 -13.64 9.65
N ILE A 155 15.42 -13.17 10.79
CA ILE A 155 15.03 -11.77 11.01
C ILE A 155 15.95 -11.22 12.09
N GLU A 156 16.79 -10.24 11.73
CA GLU A 156 17.86 -9.74 12.59
C GLU A 156 18.77 -10.89 13.09
N THR A 157 18.76 -11.14 14.40
CA THR A 157 19.54 -12.19 15.05
C THR A 157 18.72 -13.44 15.37
N GLU A 158 17.42 -13.43 15.08
CA GLU A 158 16.48 -14.48 15.43
C GLU A 158 16.10 -15.32 14.20
N GLU A 159 16.13 -16.65 14.37
CA GLU A 159 15.70 -17.60 13.35
C GLU A 159 14.28 -18.09 13.67
N LEU A 160 13.35 -17.84 12.74
CA LEU A 160 11.93 -18.14 12.90
C LEU A 160 11.45 -19.14 11.85
N THR A 161 10.56 -20.03 12.24
CA THR A 161 10.01 -21.05 11.32
C THR A 161 8.84 -20.48 10.52
N VAL A 162 8.84 -20.67 9.21
CA VAL A 162 7.71 -20.36 8.34
C VAL A 162 6.62 -21.41 8.57
N VAL A 163 5.54 -21.05 9.28
CA VAL A 163 4.45 -21.99 9.59
C VAL A 163 3.29 -21.90 8.61
N GLY A 164 3.22 -20.82 7.82
CA GLY A 164 2.15 -20.61 6.86
C GLY A 164 2.48 -19.56 5.81
N ILE A 165 1.79 -19.68 4.68
CA ILE A 165 1.75 -18.66 3.62
C ILE A 165 0.33 -18.12 3.55
N VAL A 166 0.19 -16.80 3.55
CA VAL A 166 -1.10 -16.11 3.61
C VAL A 166 -1.28 -15.12 2.47
N GLU A 167 -2.54 -14.90 2.10
CA GLU A 167 -2.98 -13.85 1.20
C GLU A 167 -3.75 -12.81 2.03
N GLY A 168 -3.19 -11.60 2.16
CA GLY A 168 -3.75 -10.51 2.98
C GLY A 168 -4.69 -9.57 2.23
N GLY A 169 -4.93 -9.80 0.93
CA GLY A 169 -5.84 -8.99 0.11
C GLY A 169 -5.28 -7.63 -0.36
N ALA A 170 -4.17 -7.16 0.22
CA ALA A 170 -3.45 -5.97 -0.22
C ALA A 170 -2.02 -6.30 -0.69
N PHE A 171 -1.51 -5.52 -1.66
CA PHE A 171 -0.16 -5.71 -2.21
C PHE A 171 0.92 -5.68 -1.12
N VAL A 172 0.80 -4.76 -0.16
CA VAL A 172 1.79 -4.65 0.93
C VAL A 172 1.76 -5.83 1.88
N GLU A 173 0.60 -6.39 2.20
CA GLU A 173 0.54 -7.58 3.07
C GLU A 173 1.02 -8.84 2.37
N ASN A 174 0.70 -8.99 1.08
CA ASN A 174 1.24 -10.09 0.29
C ASN A 174 2.78 -10.00 0.17
N GLY A 175 3.34 -8.80 0.27
CA GLY A 175 4.79 -8.55 0.29
C GLY A 175 5.43 -8.51 1.68
N SER A 176 4.70 -8.75 2.77
CA SER A 176 5.23 -8.63 4.12
C SER A 176 5.44 -9.97 4.82
N ILE A 177 6.31 -9.96 5.83
CA ILE A 177 6.41 -11.00 6.85
C ILE A 177 5.50 -10.63 8.00
N ILE A 178 4.71 -11.57 8.50
CA ILE A 178 3.71 -11.34 9.54
C ILE A 178 4.01 -12.26 10.72
N LEU A 179 4.08 -11.70 11.93
CA LEU A 179 4.29 -12.42 13.17
C LEU A 179 3.52 -11.77 14.32
N SER A 180 3.63 -12.34 15.52
CA SER A 180 3.02 -11.76 16.71
C SER A 180 3.73 -10.46 17.11
N LEU A 181 2.96 -9.50 17.62
CA LEU A 181 3.47 -8.23 18.11
C LEU A 181 4.54 -8.41 19.21
N PRO A 182 4.33 -9.25 20.25
CA PRO A 182 5.33 -9.43 21.30
C PRO A 182 6.67 -9.94 20.76
N LEU A 183 6.63 -10.87 19.80
CA LEU A 183 7.83 -11.43 19.19
C LEU A 183 8.59 -10.37 18.38
N LEU A 184 7.89 -9.57 17.57
CA LEU A 184 8.54 -8.50 16.79
C LEU A 184 9.12 -7.39 17.69
N GLN A 185 8.41 -7.02 18.76
CA GLN A 185 8.90 -6.05 19.73
C GLN A 185 10.18 -6.53 20.42
N GLN A 186 10.27 -7.83 20.73
CA GLN A 186 11.48 -8.43 21.29
C GLN A 186 12.64 -8.40 20.29
N ILE A 187 12.39 -8.77 19.03
CA ILE A 187 13.41 -8.80 17.96
C ILE A 187 13.98 -7.39 17.68
N THR A 188 13.10 -6.39 17.62
CA THR A 188 13.46 -5.01 17.21
C THR A 188 13.82 -4.10 18.39
N GLY A 189 13.75 -4.59 19.63
CA GLY A 189 13.97 -3.77 20.84
C GLY A 189 12.89 -2.70 21.07
N ASN A 190 11.71 -2.85 20.46
CA ASN A 190 10.58 -1.92 20.55
C ASN A 190 9.55 -2.35 21.62
N GLN A 191 10.01 -2.77 22.80
CA GLN A 191 9.13 -3.14 23.91
C GLN A 191 8.12 -2.02 24.22
N ASP A 192 6.84 -2.41 24.38
CA ASP A 192 5.70 -1.52 24.65
C ASP A 192 5.49 -0.40 23.62
N LYS A 193 6.02 -0.55 22.41
CA LYS A 193 5.83 0.40 21.31
C LYS A 193 5.12 -0.24 20.12
N ILE A 194 4.30 0.57 19.47
CA ILE A 194 3.50 0.20 18.30
C ILE A 194 3.63 1.30 17.25
N SER A 195 3.48 0.97 15.98
CA SER A 195 3.60 1.94 14.89
C SER A 195 2.23 2.35 14.33
N ALA A 196 1.21 1.53 14.57
CA ALA A 196 -0.16 1.80 14.16
C ALA A 196 -1.18 1.13 15.11
N ILE A 197 -2.40 1.67 15.12
CA ILE A 197 -3.58 1.08 15.72
C ILE A 197 -4.64 0.98 14.63
N ASP A 198 -5.03 -0.24 14.30
CA ASP A 198 -6.18 -0.50 13.45
C ASP A 198 -7.44 -0.41 14.31
N VAL A 199 -8.41 0.37 13.86
CA VAL A 199 -9.65 0.65 14.60
C VAL A 199 -10.84 0.22 13.76
N ARG A 200 -11.72 -0.56 14.42
CA ARG A 200 -13.01 -0.96 13.88
C ARG A 200 -14.11 -0.10 14.49
N VAL A 201 -14.99 0.47 13.66
CA VAL A 201 -16.12 1.29 14.11
C VAL A 201 -17.43 0.51 14.08
N ALA A 202 -18.52 1.10 14.57
CA ALA A 202 -19.84 0.47 14.52
C ALA A 202 -20.30 0.24 13.07
N ALA A 203 -21.01 -0.88 12.84
CA ALA A 203 -21.55 -1.17 11.51
C ALA A 203 -22.57 -0.10 11.10
N GLY A 204 -22.41 0.46 9.89
CA GLY A 204 -23.29 1.49 9.36
C GLY A 204 -22.89 2.93 9.68
N THR A 205 -21.72 3.16 10.31
CA THR A 205 -21.15 4.50 10.47
C THR A 205 -20.85 5.12 9.09
N ASN A 206 -21.31 6.35 8.88
CA ASN A 206 -21.13 7.04 7.60
C ASN A 206 -19.72 7.61 7.46
N ASP A 207 -19.23 7.81 6.22
CA ASP A 207 -17.90 8.40 5.96
C ASP A 207 -17.67 9.75 6.69
N ALA A 208 -18.72 10.56 6.83
CA ALA A 208 -18.64 11.83 7.56
C ALA A 208 -18.42 11.64 9.07
N GLU A 209 -18.98 10.59 9.66
CA GLU A 209 -18.80 10.24 11.07
C GLU A 209 -17.42 9.64 11.31
N ILE A 210 -16.93 8.80 10.38
CA ILE A 210 -15.55 8.28 10.38
C ILE A 210 -14.56 9.45 10.38
N ARG A 211 -14.74 10.44 9.50
CA ARG A 211 -13.88 11.63 9.47
C ARG A 211 -13.90 12.43 10.77
N ARG A 212 -15.07 12.61 11.38
CA ARG A 212 -15.18 13.28 12.68
C ARG A 212 -14.44 12.52 13.78
N LEU A 213 -14.58 11.19 13.79
CA LEU A 213 -13.89 10.34 14.76
C LEU A 213 -12.37 10.38 14.56
N CYS A 214 -11.89 10.41 13.31
CA CYS A 214 -10.47 10.62 12.99
C CYS A 214 -9.94 11.96 13.52
N GLU A 215 -10.69 13.05 13.33
CA GLU A 215 -10.32 14.37 13.86
C GLU A 215 -10.25 14.37 15.40
N GLU A 216 -11.21 13.72 16.06
CA GLU A 216 -11.26 13.59 17.51
C GLU A 216 -10.07 12.77 18.05
N MET A 217 -9.80 11.60 17.44
CA MET A 217 -8.64 10.77 17.75
C MET A 217 -7.32 11.53 17.56
N SER A 218 -7.20 12.30 16.47
CA SER A 218 -6.00 13.10 16.18
C SER A 218 -5.80 14.25 17.17
N ARG A 219 -6.88 14.82 17.74
CA ARG A 219 -6.79 15.82 18.82
C ARG A 219 -6.39 15.18 20.14
N LEU A 220 -6.87 13.98 20.40
CA LEU A 220 -6.53 13.24 21.60
C LEU A 220 -5.07 12.81 21.57
N ILE A 221 -4.54 12.38 20.42
CA ILE A 221 -3.20 11.80 20.33
C ILE A 221 -2.29 12.75 19.56
N PRO A 222 -1.67 13.75 20.21
CA PRO A 222 -0.82 14.72 19.52
C PRO A 222 0.42 14.10 18.87
N GLU A 223 0.82 12.91 19.31
CA GLU A 223 1.92 12.12 18.73
C GLU A 223 1.53 11.28 17.50
N ALA A 224 0.24 11.11 17.20
CA ALA A 224 -0.24 10.29 16.08
C ALA A 224 -1.30 11.03 15.25
N HIS A 225 -1.67 10.45 14.11
CA HIS A 225 -2.75 10.91 13.26
C HIS A 225 -3.66 9.74 12.93
N ALA A 226 -4.97 9.99 12.92
CA ALA A 226 -5.96 9.00 12.55
C ALA A 226 -6.49 9.34 11.15
N ASP A 227 -6.39 8.38 10.24
CA ASP A 227 -6.90 8.50 8.88
C ASP A 227 -7.91 7.39 8.59
N PRO A 228 -8.95 7.64 7.77
CA PRO A 228 -9.81 6.58 7.26
C PRO A 228 -8.99 5.50 6.53
N ALA A 229 -9.34 4.24 6.74
CA ALA A 229 -8.75 3.09 6.06
C ALA A 229 -9.06 3.16 4.56
N GLY A 230 -8.14 3.76 3.79
CA GLY A 230 -8.31 4.04 2.36
C GLY A 230 -7.56 5.27 1.92
N GLU A 231 -7.46 6.24 2.83
CA GLU A 231 -6.91 7.58 2.56
C GLU A 231 -5.51 7.78 3.15
N HIS A 232 -4.95 6.76 3.81
CA HIS A 232 -3.61 6.78 4.41
C HIS A 232 -2.50 7.19 3.42
N LEU A 233 -2.70 7.00 2.11
CA LEU A 233 -1.78 7.47 1.07
C LEU A 233 -2.17 8.84 0.47
N ALA A 234 -3.40 9.34 0.64
CA ALA A 234 -3.80 10.63 0.06
C ALA A 234 -3.13 11.82 0.78
N HIS A 235 -2.68 11.62 2.02
CA HIS A 235 -2.06 12.66 2.86
C HIS A 235 -0.53 12.54 3.04
N THR A 236 0.12 11.48 2.56
CA THR A 236 1.59 11.38 2.58
C THR A 236 2.19 12.16 1.42
N GLU A 237 3.31 12.86 1.63
CA GLU A 237 4.02 13.62 0.57
C GLU A 237 4.34 12.78 -0.69
N GLY A 238 4.38 11.44 -0.57
CA GLY A 238 4.50 10.51 -1.68
C GLY A 238 3.38 10.63 -2.73
N TYR A 239 2.14 10.93 -2.37
CA TYR A 239 1.06 11.14 -3.34
C TYR A 239 1.23 12.44 -4.11
N ARG A 240 1.77 13.48 -3.45
CA ARG A 240 2.13 14.74 -4.12
C ARG A 240 3.27 14.52 -5.12
N VAL A 241 4.23 13.64 -4.80
CA VAL A 241 5.27 13.20 -5.75
C VAL A 241 4.69 12.38 -6.89
N ILE A 242 3.80 11.41 -6.63
CA ILE A 242 3.17 10.59 -7.68
C ILE A 242 2.26 11.41 -8.61
N ASN A 243 1.53 12.40 -8.07
CA ASN A 243 0.75 13.33 -8.88
C ASN A 243 1.64 14.31 -9.65
N ALA A 244 2.75 14.78 -9.05
CA ALA A 244 3.73 15.61 -9.74
C ALA A 244 4.43 14.83 -10.88
N MET A 245 4.76 13.55 -10.66
CA MET A 245 5.28 12.65 -11.69
C MET A 245 4.26 12.40 -12.79
N SER A 246 2.97 12.24 -12.46
CA SER A 246 1.87 12.11 -13.45
C SER A 246 1.70 13.37 -14.32
N TRP A 247 1.92 14.56 -13.75
CA TRP A 247 1.99 15.80 -14.52
C TRP A 247 3.25 15.86 -15.40
N GLY A 248 4.39 15.40 -14.89
CA GLY A 248 5.65 15.32 -15.63
C GLY A 248 5.56 14.43 -16.86
N THR A 249 4.92 13.26 -16.75
CA THR A 249 4.72 12.34 -17.90
C THR A 249 3.75 12.90 -18.93
N SER A 250 2.72 13.64 -18.49
CA SER A 250 1.78 14.32 -19.39
C SER A 250 2.48 15.44 -20.18
N LEU A 251 3.34 16.22 -19.51
CA LEU A 251 4.15 17.26 -20.15
C LEU A 251 5.16 16.67 -21.15
N LEU A 252 5.83 15.58 -20.79
CA LEU A 252 6.74 14.85 -21.67
C LEU A 252 6.02 14.27 -22.90
N ALA A 253 4.84 13.70 -22.73
CA ALA A 253 4.04 13.19 -23.84
C ALA A 253 3.59 14.30 -24.80
N ILE A 254 3.22 15.48 -24.27
CA ILE A 254 2.93 16.67 -25.08
C ILE A 254 4.18 17.10 -25.85
N LEU A 255 5.35 17.17 -25.20
CA LEU A 255 6.61 17.55 -25.83
C LEU A 255 7.02 16.59 -26.95
N VAL A 256 6.94 15.28 -26.73
CA VAL A 256 7.24 14.26 -27.74
C VAL A 256 6.24 14.33 -28.89
N GLY A 257 4.95 14.55 -28.61
CA GLY A 257 3.92 14.74 -29.63
C GLY A 257 4.17 15.98 -30.50
N VAL A 258 4.50 17.12 -29.86
CA VAL A 258 4.84 18.36 -30.55
C VAL A 258 6.10 18.16 -31.41
N LEU A 259 7.20 17.67 -30.84
CA LEU A 259 8.44 17.42 -31.57
C LEU A 259 8.27 16.42 -32.73
N GLY A 260 7.48 15.37 -32.53
CA GLY A 260 7.15 14.38 -33.57
C GLY A 260 6.43 15.01 -34.76
N VAL A 261 5.47 15.90 -34.50
CA VAL A 261 4.75 16.65 -35.54
C VAL A 261 5.69 17.67 -36.21
N THR A 262 6.50 18.41 -35.45
CA THR A 262 7.42 19.41 -36.02
C THR A 262 8.49 18.77 -36.91
N ASN A 263 9.08 17.65 -36.47
CA ASN A 263 10.12 16.93 -37.24
C ASN A 263 9.58 16.30 -38.53
N THR A 264 8.28 16.05 -38.61
CA THR A 264 7.63 15.52 -39.82
C THR A 264 6.98 16.58 -40.69
N MET A 265 6.84 17.82 -40.20
CA MET A 265 6.46 18.98 -41.00
C MET A 265 7.65 19.71 -41.64
N LEU A 266 8.84 19.62 -41.03
CA LEU A 266 10.13 19.88 -41.70
C LEU A 266 10.40 18.83 -42.81
#